data_AF-A0A930N587-F1
#
_entry.id   AF-A0A930N587-F1
#
_cell.length_a   1.000
_cell.length_b   1.000
_cell.length_c   1.000
_cell.angle_alpha   90.00
_cell.angle_beta   90.00
_cell.angle_gamma   90.00
#
_symmetry.space_group_name_H-M   'P 1'
#
loop_
_entity.id
_entity.type
_entity.pdbx_description
1 polymer ?
#
loop_
_entity_poly.entity_id
_entity_poly.type
_entity_poly.pdbx_seq_one_letter_code
_entity_poly.pdbx_strand_id
1 'polypeptide(L)'
;MFLGITLNNIMVSFNIFVSGVLTSFMPGYQLFQNGIMVGCFDTFFYQHGLLGESLLATMLHGTLELSAIVVAGAAGLAMGNGWLFPGTYSRIVSFQRGAKRGMKIVVGTVPLFILAGFIESFITRHTEINDFVRLTVILLSLCFVIFYFIYLPYKRNHYKHASRKT
;
A
#
# COMPACT_ATOMS: atom_id res chain seq x y z
N MET A 1 -9.64 9.60 17.49
CA MET A 1 -8.50 8.71 17.18
C MET A 1 -8.65 8.11 15.78
N PHE A 2 -9.65 7.26 15.52
CA PHE A 2 -9.93 6.63 14.22
C PHE A 2 -9.80 7.51 12.97
N LEU A 3 -10.60 8.58 12.88
CA LEU A 3 -10.58 9.45 11.69
C LEU A 3 -9.23 10.13 11.50
N GLY A 4 -8.55 10.51 12.58
CA GLY A 4 -7.23 11.14 12.51
C GLY A 4 -6.18 10.22 11.91
N ILE A 5 -6.12 8.98 12.39
CA ILE A 5 -5.14 8.00 11.89
C ILE A 5 -5.46 7.59 10.46
N THR A 6 -6.72 7.30 10.17
CA THR A 6 -7.18 6.96 8.82
C THR A 6 -6.83 8.06 7.82
N LEU A 7 -7.12 9.32 8.13
CA LEU A 7 -6.81 10.45 7.26
C LEU A 7 -5.29 10.67 7.11
N ASN A 8 -4.53 10.47 8.18
CA ASN A 8 -3.07 10.55 8.11
C ASN A 8 -2.50 9.54 7.12
N ASN A 9 -2.91 8.28 7.20
CA ASN A 9 -2.36 7.21 6.34
C ASN A 9 -2.81 7.37 4.88
N ILE A 10 -4.05 7.84 4.67
CA ILE A 10 -4.52 8.27 3.34
C ILE A 10 -3.66 9.41 2.80
N MET A 11 -3.35 10.42 3.62
CA MET A 11 -2.53 11.56 3.19
C MET A 11 -1.09 11.16 2.89
N VAL A 12 -0.48 10.28 3.69
CA VAL A 12 0.84 9.71 3.40
C VAL A 12 0.82 9.00 2.05
N SER A 13 -0.13 8.10 1.83
CA SER A 13 -0.29 7.38 0.57
C SER A 13 -0.53 8.31 -0.62
N PHE A 14 -1.35 9.34 -0.45
CA PHE A 14 -1.64 10.32 -1.50
C PHE A 14 -0.41 11.18 -1.81
N ASN A 15 0.34 11.61 -0.79
CA ASN A 15 1.59 12.37 -0.97
C ASN A 15 2.64 11.55 -1.71
N ILE A 16 2.78 10.26 -1.39
CA ILE A 16 3.68 9.35 -2.12
C ILE A 16 3.26 9.26 -3.58
N PHE A 17 1.97 9.09 -3.87
CA PHE A 17 1.46 9.08 -5.24
C PHE A 17 1.75 10.40 -5.98
N VAL A 18 1.37 11.54 -5.40
CA VAL A 18 1.53 12.87 -6.01
C VAL A 18 2.99 13.24 -6.19
N SER A 19 3.89 12.77 -5.33
CA SER A 19 5.33 13.00 -5.49
C SER A 19 5.88 12.45 -6.82
N GLY A 20 5.18 11.47 -7.42
CA GLY A 20 5.47 10.96 -8.76
C GLY A 20 5.32 12.00 -9.88
N VAL A 21 4.63 13.12 -9.64
CA VAL A 21 4.54 14.24 -10.58
C VAL A 21 5.91 14.88 -10.80
N LEU A 22 6.74 14.97 -9.76
CA LEU A 22 8.07 15.56 -9.85
C LEU A 22 9.03 14.63 -10.61
N THR A 23 9.09 13.37 -10.19
CA THR A 23 9.95 12.34 -10.79
C THR A 23 9.55 10.96 -10.27
N SER A 24 9.84 9.91 -11.03
CA SER A 24 9.74 8.53 -10.55
C SER A 24 10.65 8.24 -9.35
N PHE A 25 11.69 9.04 -9.11
CA PHE A 25 12.55 8.80 -7.94
C PHE A 25 11.84 9.10 -6.60
N MET A 26 10.97 10.12 -6.56
CA MET A 26 10.41 10.62 -5.30
C MET A 26 9.47 9.64 -4.59
N PRO A 27 8.54 8.93 -5.28
CA PRO A 27 7.74 7.90 -4.63
C PRO A 27 8.62 6.81 -4.02
N GLY A 28 9.69 6.42 -4.71
CA GLY A 28 10.66 5.43 -4.22
C GLY A 28 11.37 5.91 -2.95
N TYR A 29 11.82 7.17 -2.94
CA TYR A 29 12.45 7.77 -1.76
C TYR A 29 11.50 7.83 -0.56
N GLN A 30 10.25 8.26 -0.75
CA GLN A 30 9.28 8.31 0.35
C GLN A 30 8.88 6.92 0.85
N LEU A 31 8.73 5.93 -0.03
CA LEU A 31 8.52 4.53 0.35
C LEU A 31 9.69 4.02 1.20
N PHE A 32 10.93 4.34 0.80
CA PHE A 32 12.12 3.96 1.54
C PHE A 32 12.16 4.61 2.93
N GLN A 33 11.82 5.89 3.05
CA GLN A 33 11.71 6.57 4.35
C GLN A 33 10.66 5.92 5.27
N ASN A 34 9.49 5.56 4.73
CA ASN A 34 8.46 4.83 5.49
C ASN A 34 8.96 3.44 5.92
N GLY A 35 9.70 2.75 5.04
CA GLY A 35 10.33 1.47 5.36
C GLY A 35 11.37 1.57 6.49
N ILE A 36 12.21 2.61 6.47
CA ILE A 36 13.16 2.88 7.55
C ILE A 36 12.41 3.11 8.87
N MET A 37 11.36 3.93 8.85
CA MET A 37 10.57 4.22 10.05
C MET A 37 10.04 2.95 10.71
N VAL A 38 9.41 2.06 9.92
CA VAL A 38 8.89 0.77 10.42
C VAL A 38 10.04 -0.13 10.89
N GLY A 39 11.14 -0.20 10.13
CA GLY A 39 12.30 -1.01 10.51
C GLY A 39 12.95 -0.54 11.82
N CYS A 40 13.06 0.77 12.05
CA CYS A 40 13.54 1.34 13.31
C CYS A 40 12.60 0.99 14.48
N PHE A 41 11.29 1.07 14.26
CA PHE A 41 10.28 0.69 15.26
C PHE A 41 10.44 -0.78 15.66
N ASP A 42 10.46 -1.72 14.69
CA ASP A 42 10.61 -3.15 14.99
C ASP A 42 11.95 -3.48 15.64
N THR A 43 13.04 -2.83 15.20
CA THR A 43 14.37 -3.01 15.79
C THR A 43 14.40 -2.59 17.26
N PHE A 44 13.68 -1.52 17.63
CA PHE A 44 13.60 -1.08 19.02
C PHE A 44 12.91 -2.13 19.91
N PHE A 45 11.81 -2.74 19.44
CA PHE A 45 11.14 -3.82 20.19
C PHE A 45 11.96 -5.11 20.23
N TYR A 46 12.71 -5.40 19.17
CA TYR A 46 13.65 -6.52 19.15
C TYR A 46 14.70 -6.41 20.24
N GLN A 47 15.29 -5.21 20.44
CA GLN A 47 16.29 -4.97 21.49
C GLN A 47 15.75 -5.23 22.91
N HIS A 48 14.43 -5.17 23.10
CA HIS A 48 13.77 -5.41 24.38
C HIS A 48 13.12 -6.81 24.48
N GLY A 49 13.34 -7.68 23.50
CA GLY A 49 12.75 -9.03 23.49
C GLY A 49 11.24 -9.07 23.22
N LEU A 50 10.66 -7.99 22.70
CA LEU A 50 9.21 -7.80 22.50
C LEU A 50 8.81 -7.82 21.01
N LEU A 51 9.70 -8.28 20.11
CA LEU A 51 9.46 -8.25 18.67
C LEU A 51 8.19 -8.99 18.25
N GLY A 52 7.94 -10.19 18.81
CA GLY A 52 6.78 -11.00 18.44
C GLY A 52 5.46 -10.27 18.73
N GLU A 53 5.34 -9.69 19.91
CA GLU A 53 4.16 -8.94 20.33
C GLU A 53 3.97 -7.67 19.50
N SER A 54 5.06 -6.93 19.26
CA SER A 54 5.06 -5.74 18.40
C SER A 54 4.59 -6.06 16.98
N LEU A 55 5.10 -7.13 16.39
CA LEU A 55 4.72 -7.55 15.03
C LEU A 55 3.25 -7.98 14.98
N LEU A 56 2.77 -8.75 15.96
CA LEU A 56 1.36 -9.15 15.99
C LEU A 56 0.41 -7.97 16.20
N ALA A 57 0.81 -6.95 16.97
CA ALA A 57 0.01 -5.74 17.19
C ALA A 57 0.01 -4.84 15.94
N THR A 58 1.20 -4.58 15.39
CA THR A 58 1.40 -3.66 14.28
C THR A 58 0.86 -4.24 12.98
N MET A 59 1.13 -5.52 12.68
CA MET A 59 0.72 -6.14 11.42
C MET A 59 -0.79 -6.39 11.33
N LEU A 60 -1.52 -6.36 12.44
CA LEU A 60 -2.98 -6.56 12.47
C LEU A 60 -3.72 -5.58 11.55
N HIS A 61 -3.30 -4.31 11.55
CA HIS A 61 -3.75 -3.28 10.62
C HIS A 61 -2.69 -2.96 9.57
N GLY A 62 -1.40 -3.02 9.96
CA GLY A 62 -0.25 -2.69 9.12
C GLY A 62 -0.15 -3.53 7.85
N THR A 63 -0.65 -4.77 7.84
CA THR A 63 -0.69 -5.60 6.62
C THR A 63 -1.48 -4.92 5.50
N LEU A 64 -2.64 -4.33 5.82
CA LEU A 64 -3.46 -3.63 4.83
C LEU A 64 -2.86 -2.27 4.49
N GLU A 65 -2.40 -1.54 5.50
CA GLU A 65 -1.89 -0.18 5.36
C GLU A 65 -0.60 -0.11 4.56
N LEU A 66 0.43 -0.88 4.94
CA LEU A 66 1.72 -0.89 4.26
C LEU A 66 1.55 -1.36 2.81
N SER A 67 0.70 -2.36 2.58
CA SER A 67 0.38 -2.81 1.23
C SER A 67 -0.29 -1.72 0.40
N ALA A 68 -1.25 -0.99 0.97
CA ALA A 68 -1.92 0.14 0.33
C ALA A 68 -0.95 1.27 -0.02
N ILE A 69 -0.01 1.59 0.89
CA ILE A 69 1.06 2.58 0.67
C ILE A 69 1.99 2.14 -0.48
N VAL A 70 2.41 0.88 -0.50
CA VAL A 70 3.26 0.33 -1.58
C VAL A 70 2.53 0.40 -2.93
N VAL A 71 1.25 0.05 -2.97
CA VAL A 71 0.42 0.14 -4.19
C VAL A 71 0.29 1.59 -4.67
N ALA A 72 0.09 2.55 -3.77
CA ALA A 72 0.03 3.97 -4.11
C ALA A 72 1.39 4.50 -4.62
N GLY A 73 2.49 4.04 -4.02
CA GLY A 73 3.83 4.33 -4.51
C GLY A 73 4.09 3.76 -5.89
N ALA A 74 3.69 2.51 -6.16
CA ALA A 74 3.76 1.93 -7.51
C ALA A 74 2.94 2.73 -8.53
N ALA A 75 1.77 3.24 -8.14
CA ALA A 75 0.98 4.15 -8.97
C ALA A 75 1.69 5.49 -9.22
N GLY A 76 2.37 6.04 -8.21
CA GLY A 76 3.19 7.25 -8.34
C GLY A 76 4.38 7.06 -9.27
N LEU A 77 5.10 5.94 -9.13
CA LEU A 77 6.18 5.54 -10.04
C LEU A 77 5.71 5.39 -11.49
N ALA A 78 4.54 4.76 -11.69
CA ALA A 78 3.96 4.59 -13.02
C ALA A 78 3.55 5.93 -13.66
N MET A 79 3.07 6.88 -12.85
CA MET A 79 2.76 8.24 -13.31
C MET A 79 4.03 9.01 -13.69
N GLY A 80 5.07 8.99 -12.83
CA GLY A 80 6.35 9.64 -13.09
C GLY A 80 7.07 9.07 -14.32
N ASN A 81 6.98 7.75 -14.53
CA ASN A 81 7.54 7.11 -15.71
C ASN A 81 6.84 7.57 -16.99
N GLY A 82 5.56 7.93 -16.94
CA GLY A 82 4.85 8.49 -18.08
C GLY A 82 5.47 9.82 -18.57
N TRP A 83 6.06 10.60 -17.67
CA TRP A 83 6.78 11.84 -18.00
C TRP A 83 8.21 11.59 -18.48
N LEU A 84 8.95 10.72 -17.79
CA LEU A 84 10.36 10.42 -18.07
C LEU A 84 10.55 9.56 -19.32
N PHE A 85 9.68 8.56 -19.51
CA PHE A 85 9.77 7.53 -20.56
C PHE A 85 8.42 7.40 -21.30
N PRO A 86 8.01 8.41 -22.09
CA PRO A 86 6.68 8.46 -22.70
C PRO A 86 6.47 7.47 -23.88
N GLY A 87 7.53 6.79 -24.34
CA GLY A 87 7.49 5.90 -25.49
C GLY A 87 7.06 6.63 -26.76
N THR A 88 5.97 6.17 -27.37
CA THR A 88 5.43 6.73 -28.63
C THR A 88 4.42 7.87 -28.42
N TYR A 89 4.07 8.21 -27.18
CA TYR A 89 3.14 9.29 -26.87
C TYR A 89 3.89 10.61 -26.60
N SER A 90 3.20 11.74 -26.78
CA SER A 90 3.72 13.01 -26.24
C SER A 90 3.75 12.96 -24.71
N ARG A 91 4.70 13.66 -24.08
CA ARG A 91 4.91 13.64 -22.62
C ARG A 91 3.63 13.94 -21.84
N ILE A 92 2.88 14.95 -22.27
CA ILE A 92 1.61 15.35 -21.62
C ILE A 92 0.56 14.24 -21.72
N VAL A 93 0.41 13.60 -22.90
CA VAL A 93 -0.58 12.54 -23.09
C VAL A 93 -0.20 11.28 -22.30
N SER A 94 1.09 10.92 -22.31
CA SER A 94 1.61 9.80 -21.52
C SER A 94 1.39 10.03 -20.02
N PHE A 95 1.72 11.23 -19.54
CA PHE A 95 1.50 11.65 -18.16
C PHE A 95 0.02 11.61 -17.77
N GLN A 96 -0.88 12.20 -18.57
CA GLN A 96 -2.33 12.17 -18.30
C GLN A 96 -2.88 10.74 -18.21
N ARG A 97 -2.38 9.83 -19.06
CA ARG A 97 -2.75 8.41 -19.00
C ARG A 97 -2.22 7.74 -17.73
N GLY A 98 -0.98 8.02 -17.35
CA GLY A 98 -0.38 7.56 -16.10
C GLY A 98 -1.17 8.04 -14.89
N ALA A 99 -1.41 9.36 -14.79
CA ALA A 99 -2.18 9.99 -13.72
C ALA A 99 -3.61 9.44 -13.62
N LYS A 100 -4.34 9.31 -14.74
CA LYS A 100 -5.72 8.78 -14.74
C LYS A 100 -5.78 7.31 -14.28
N ARG A 101 -4.78 6.51 -14.64
CA ARG A 101 -4.69 5.10 -14.19
C ARG A 101 -4.28 5.02 -12.73
N GLY A 102 -3.26 5.78 -12.34
CA GLY A 102 -2.76 5.83 -10.97
C GLY A 102 -3.81 6.33 -9.99
N MET A 103 -4.58 7.36 -10.34
CA MET A 103 -5.67 7.87 -9.51
C MET A 103 -6.74 6.80 -9.22
N LYS A 104 -7.09 5.98 -10.21
CA LYS A 104 -8.03 4.86 -9.98
C LYS A 104 -7.47 3.83 -9.00
N ILE A 105 -6.16 3.59 -9.04
CA ILE A 105 -5.49 2.67 -8.12
C ILE A 105 -5.52 3.25 -6.70
N VAL A 106 -5.13 4.51 -6.52
CA VAL A 106 -5.10 5.19 -5.21
C VAL A 106 -6.49 5.32 -4.60
N VAL A 107 -7.52 5.69 -5.37
CA VAL A 107 -8.90 5.70 -4.86
C VAL A 107 -9.32 4.30 -4.41
N GLY A 108 -8.85 3.26 -5.09
CA GLY A 108 -9.08 1.87 -4.71
C GLY A 108 -8.42 1.44 -3.41
N THR A 109 -7.41 2.17 -2.89
CA THR A 109 -6.77 1.87 -1.60
C THR A 109 -7.45 2.55 -0.41
N VAL A 110 -8.29 3.56 -0.64
CA VAL A 110 -9.01 4.28 0.44
C VAL A 110 -9.83 3.35 1.35
N PRO A 111 -10.62 2.38 0.83
CA PRO A 111 -11.35 1.44 1.69
C PRO A 111 -10.43 0.61 2.60
N LEU A 112 -9.20 0.34 2.18
CA LEU A 112 -8.23 -0.41 2.98
C LEU A 112 -7.68 0.42 4.13
N PHE A 113 -7.42 1.71 3.92
CA PHE A 113 -7.04 2.61 5.01
C PHE A 113 -8.15 2.79 6.03
N ILE A 114 -9.41 2.86 5.59
CA ILE A 114 -10.57 2.92 6.50
C ILE A 114 -10.64 1.65 7.35
N LEU A 115 -10.46 0.47 6.72
CA LEU A 115 -10.44 -0.80 7.43
C LEU A 115 -9.24 -0.90 8.39
N ALA A 116 -8.04 -0.52 7.94
CA ALA A 116 -6.82 -0.53 8.75
C ALA A 116 -6.96 0.39 9.98
N GLY A 117 -7.38 1.65 9.78
CA GLY A 117 -7.60 2.58 10.88
C GLY A 117 -8.66 2.08 11.88
N PHE A 118 -9.66 1.33 11.40
CA PHE A 118 -10.68 0.74 12.26
C PHE A 118 -10.08 -0.36 13.13
N ILE A 119 -9.33 -1.28 12.52
CA ILE A 119 -8.60 -2.33 13.24
C ILE A 119 -7.67 -1.68 14.27
N GLU A 120 -6.91 -0.66 13.88
CA GLU A 120 -5.98 0.03 14.76
C GLU A 120 -6.67 0.69 15.96
N SER A 121 -7.75 1.43 15.71
CA SER A 121 -8.40 2.22 16.75
C SER A 121 -9.25 1.40 17.72
N PHE A 122 -9.77 0.26 17.26
CA PHE A 122 -10.73 -0.52 18.04
C PHE A 122 -10.20 -1.90 18.43
N ILE A 123 -9.38 -2.55 17.61
CA ILE A 123 -8.94 -3.94 17.86
C ILE A 123 -7.56 -3.98 18.49
N THR A 124 -6.61 -3.15 18.04
CA THR A 124 -5.21 -3.19 18.55
C THR A 124 -5.10 -2.90 20.05
N ARG A 125 -6.07 -2.18 20.65
CA ARG A 125 -6.13 -1.94 22.11
C ARG A 125 -6.45 -3.18 22.95
N HIS A 126 -6.95 -4.25 22.33
CA HIS A 126 -7.32 -5.48 23.02
C HIS A 126 -6.16 -6.48 22.95
N THR A 127 -5.12 -6.24 23.75
CA THR A 127 -3.93 -7.11 23.88
C THR A 127 -4.22 -8.48 24.49
N GLU A 128 -5.40 -8.66 25.08
CA GLU A 128 -5.90 -9.93 25.64
C GLU A 128 -6.41 -10.91 24.55
N ILE A 129 -6.48 -10.49 23.29
CA ILE A 129 -6.94 -11.36 22.19
C ILE A 129 -5.89 -12.43 21.92
N ASN A 130 -6.32 -13.69 21.89
CA ASN A 130 -5.47 -14.84 21.58
C ASN A 130 -4.65 -14.62 20.29
N ASP A 131 -3.34 -14.86 20.38
CA ASP A 131 -2.40 -14.69 19.27
C ASP A 131 -2.79 -15.46 18.00
N PHE A 132 -3.45 -16.61 18.13
CA PHE A 132 -3.96 -17.36 17.00
C PHE A 132 -5.00 -16.56 16.19
N VAL A 133 -5.87 -15.80 16.88
CA VAL A 133 -6.88 -14.94 16.22
C VAL A 133 -6.20 -13.77 15.52
N ARG A 134 -5.24 -13.11 16.19
CA ARG A 134 -4.46 -12.01 15.61
C ARG A 134 -3.73 -12.46 14.34
N LEU A 135 -3.04 -13.59 14.43
CA LEU A 135 -2.31 -14.19 13.31
C LEU A 135 -3.26 -14.56 12.16
N THR A 136 -4.44 -15.11 12.46
CA THR A 136 -5.44 -15.43 11.44
C THR A 136 -5.91 -14.18 10.70
N VAL A 137 -6.18 -13.08 11.40
CA VAL A 137 -6.57 -11.80 10.78
C VAL A 137 -5.44 -11.23 9.91
N ILE A 138 -4.20 -11.31 10.37
CA ILE A 138 -3.01 -10.90 9.60
C ILE A 138 -2.91 -11.71 8.30
N LEU A 139 -2.98 -13.05 8.39
CA LEU A 139 -2.88 -13.93 7.23
C LEU A 139 -4.04 -13.75 6.26
N LEU A 140 -5.26 -13.58 6.74
CA LEU A 140 -6.43 -13.30 5.89
C LEU A 140 -6.27 -11.96 5.16
N SER A 141 -5.79 -10.92 5.85
CA SER A 141 -5.51 -9.62 5.26
C SER A 141 -4.41 -9.71 4.19
N LEU A 142 -3.34 -10.46 4.46
CA LEU A 142 -2.26 -10.70 3.51
C LEU A 142 -2.75 -11.46 2.27
N CYS A 143 -3.50 -12.54 2.48
CA CYS A 143 -4.13 -13.31 1.39
C CYS A 143 -5.05 -12.42 0.55
N PHE A 144 -5.85 -11.56 1.18
CA PHE A 144 -6.72 -10.61 0.48
C PHE A 144 -5.90 -9.65 -0.40
N VAL A 145 -4.83 -9.05 0.14
CA VAL A 145 -3.96 -8.12 -0.60
C VAL A 145 -3.33 -8.82 -1.81
N ILE A 146 -2.72 -10.00 -1.59
CA ILE A 146 -2.08 -10.78 -2.65
C ILE A 146 -3.11 -11.15 -3.72
N PHE A 147 -4.27 -11.63 -3.31
CA PHE A 147 -5.32 -12.01 -4.24
C PHE A 147 -5.80 -10.81 -5.08
N TYR A 148 -6.12 -9.69 -4.44
CA TYR A 148 -6.76 -8.55 -5.09
C TYR A 148 -5.79 -7.71 -5.94
N PHE A 149 -4.57 -7.43 -5.44
CA PHE A 149 -3.63 -6.56 -6.15
C PHE A 149 -2.63 -7.31 -7.05
N ILE A 150 -2.38 -8.59 -6.81
CA ILE A 150 -1.39 -9.37 -7.57
C ILE A 150 -2.10 -10.41 -8.46
N TYR A 151 -2.81 -11.36 -7.86
CA TYR A 151 -3.36 -12.51 -8.60
C TYR A 151 -4.49 -12.13 -9.56
N LEU A 152 -5.48 -11.35 -9.10
CA LEU A 152 -6.65 -10.98 -9.91
C LEU A 152 -6.27 -10.14 -11.16
N PRO A 153 -5.41 -9.11 -11.06
CA PRO A 153 -4.96 -8.35 -12.23
C PRO A 153 -4.13 -9.21 -13.18
N TYR A 154 -3.26 -10.08 -12.65
CA TYR A 154 -2.46 -11.02 -13.45
C TYR A 154 -3.36 -11.93 -14.29
N LYS A 155 -4.33 -12.60 -13.64
CA LYS A 155 -5.30 -13.47 -14.31
C LYS A 155 -6.07 -12.71 -15.40
N ARG A 156 -6.63 -11.56 -15.06
CA ARG A 156 -7.44 -10.75 -15.99
C ARG A 156 -6.64 -10.28 -17.21
N ASN A 157 -5.38 -9.89 -17.03
CA ASN A 157 -4.51 -9.50 -18.14
C ASN A 157 -4.13 -10.71 -19.01
N HIS A 158 -3.87 -11.86 -18.40
CA HIS A 158 -3.57 -13.09 -19.13
C HIS A 158 -4.74 -13.52 -20.04
N TYR A 159 -5.99 -13.49 -19.54
CA TYR A 159 -7.17 -13.82 -20.35
C TYR A 159 -7.39 -12.84 -21.52
N LYS A 160 -7.14 -11.54 -21.33
CA LYS A 160 -7.24 -10.54 -22.40
C LYS A 160 -6.23 -10.76 -23.52
N HIS A 161 -5.02 -11.22 -23.20
CA HIS A 161 -4.00 -11.53 -24.21
C HIS A 161 -4.29 -12.85 -24.95
N ALA A 162 -4.90 -13.84 -24.28
CA ALA A 162 -5.33 -15.08 -24.91
C ALA A 162 -6.50 -14.85 -25.89
N SER A 163 -7.52 -14.08 -25.50
CA SER A 163 -8.70 -13.77 -26.32
C SER A 163 -8.42 -12.85 -27.53
N ARG A 164 -7.28 -12.13 -27.57
CA ARG A 164 -6.89 -11.29 -28.71
C ARG A 164 -6.15 -12.07 -29.81
N LYS A 165 -5.78 -13.33 -29.57
CA LYS A 165 -5.04 -14.18 -30.50
C LYS A 165 -5.93 -15.18 -31.26
N THR A 166 -7.24 -15.18 -30.98
CA THR A 166 -8.29 -15.95 -31.67
C THR A 166 -9.20 -14.98 -32.40
#